data_AF-W6W4F6-F1
#
_entry.id   AF-W6W4F6-F1
#
_cell.length_a   1.000
_cell.length_b   1.000
_cell.length_c   1.000
_cell.angle_alpha   90.00
_cell.angle_beta   90.00
_cell.angle_gamma   90.00
#
_symmetry.space_group_name_H-M   'P 1'
#
loop_
_entity.id
_entity.type
_entity.pdbx_description
1 polymer ?
#
loop_
_entity_poly.entity_id
_entity_poly.type
_entity_poly.pdbx_seq_one_letter_code
_entity_poly.pdbx_strand_id
1 'polypeptide(L)' 'MTDTTVSEDWQPLLSKMLVYEQGPQLTILVDPDHPDMWQKEPYFSDLQAWANVGDRIGKYVILFCGDEVRKIEPV' A
#
# COMPACT_ATOMS: atom_id res chain seq x y z
N MET A 1 9.78 12.28 1.92
CA MET A 1 9.94 12.01 3.37
C MET A 1 8.99 10.87 3.64
N THR A 2 9.51 9.66 3.84
CA THR A 2 8.71 8.47 4.17
C THR A 2 8.03 8.72 5.50
N ASP A 3 6.73 8.53 5.57
CA ASP A 3 5.96 8.60 6.82
C ASP A 3 6.64 7.69 7.86
N THR A 4 6.97 8.24 9.03
CA THR A 4 7.70 7.52 10.10
C THR A 4 6.87 6.42 10.77
N THR A 5 5.65 6.19 10.30
CA THR A 5 4.70 5.20 10.81
C THR A 5 4.73 3.88 10.06
N VAL A 6 5.50 3.78 8.97
CA VAL A 6 5.57 2.57 8.14
C VAL A 6 6.80 1.74 8.54
N SER A 7 6.64 0.43 8.74
CA SER A 7 7.72 -0.50 9.14
C SER A 7 8.94 -0.38 8.23
N GLU A 8 10.13 -0.70 8.75
CA GLU A 8 11.38 -0.73 7.96
C GLU A 8 11.28 -1.67 6.75
N ASP A 9 10.42 -2.70 6.81
CA ASP A 9 10.15 -3.63 5.71
C ASP A 9 9.63 -2.91 4.45
N TRP A 10 8.95 -1.77 4.61
CA TRP A 10 8.38 -0.99 3.51
C TRP A 10 9.39 -0.10 2.80
N GLN A 11 10.66 -0.09 3.21
CA GLN A 11 11.71 0.63 2.48
C GLN A 11 11.67 0.25 1.00
N PRO A 12 11.62 1.22 0.06
CA PRO A 12 11.34 0.91 -1.35
C PRO A 12 12.32 -0.07 -2.00
N LEU A 13 13.58 -0.05 -1.56
CA LEU A 13 14.60 -0.98 -2.06
C LEU A 13 14.34 -2.44 -1.64
N LEU A 14 13.65 -2.65 -0.51
CA LEU A 14 13.27 -3.96 0.02
C LEU A 14 11.89 -4.39 -0.48
N SER A 15 10.88 -3.55 -0.25
CA SER A 15 9.47 -3.84 -0.56
C SER A 15 9.17 -3.84 -2.05
N LYS A 16 9.98 -3.14 -2.84
CA LYS A 16 9.69 -2.81 -4.26
C LYS A 16 8.41 -2.01 -4.41
N MET A 17 8.05 -1.25 -3.37
CA MET A 17 6.85 -0.44 -3.34
C MET A 17 7.13 0.98 -2.86
N LEU A 18 6.35 1.93 -3.37
CA LEU A 18 6.27 3.30 -2.86
C LEU A 18 4.90 3.53 -2.25
N VAL A 19 4.88 4.22 -1.10
CA VAL A 19 3.66 4.55 -0.35
C VAL A 19 3.61 6.05 -0.16
N TYR A 20 2.48 6.67 -0.49
CA TYR A 20 2.26 8.09 -0.21
C TYR A 20 0.76 8.44 -0.11
N GLU A 21 0.45 9.48 0.66
CA GLU A 21 -0.93 9.99 0.82
C GLU A 21 -1.24 11.14 -0.15
N GLN A 22 -2.46 11.15 -0.68
CA GLN A 22 -3.05 12.24 -1.47
C GLN A 22 -4.50 12.45 -1.05
N GLY A 23 -4.73 13.40 -0.13
CA GLY A 23 -6.07 13.65 0.41
C GLY A 23 -6.61 12.39 1.11
N PRO A 24 -7.79 11.86 0.73
CA PRO A 24 -8.34 10.64 1.33
C PRO A 24 -7.69 9.35 0.82
N GLN A 25 -6.85 9.41 -0.22
CA GLN A 25 -6.26 8.23 -0.85
C GLN A 25 -4.86 7.95 -0.29
N LEU A 26 -4.64 6.73 0.20
CA LEU A 26 -3.31 6.15 0.37
C LEU A 26 -2.95 5.39 -0.92
N THR A 27 -1.87 5.78 -1.57
CA THR A 27 -1.45 5.20 -2.86
C THR A 27 -0.24 4.31 -2.68
N ILE A 28 -0.33 3.11 -3.23
CA ILE A 28 0.74 2.12 -3.25
C ILE A 28 1.14 1.90 -4.70
N LEU A 29 2.39 2.18 -5.05
CA LEU A 29 2.94 1.85 -6.36
C LEU A 29 3.81 0.62 -6.22
N VAL A 30 3.44 -0.46 -6.89
CA VAL A 30 4.21 -1.70 -6.98
C VAL A 30 5.12 -1.64 -8.21
N ASP A 31 6.39 -1.98 -8.02
CA ASP A 31 7.32 -2.19 -9.11
C ASP A 31 6.77 -3.27 -10.07
N PRO A 32 6.54 -2.96 -11.35
CA PRO A 32 5.99 -3.92 -12.31
C PRO A 32 6.90 -5.12 -12.58
N ASP A 33 8.21 -5.03 -12.29
CA ASP A 33 9.12 -6.17 -12.35
C ASP A 33 8.93 -7.15 -11.18
N HIS A 34 8.19 -6.73 -10.15
CA HIS A 34 7.93 -7.49 -8.92
C HIS A 34 6.43 -7.47 -8.53
N PRO A 35 5.50 -7.86 -9.42
CA PRO A 35 4.07 -7.61 -9.27
C PRO A 35 3.42 -8.36 -8.11
N ASP A 36 4.04 -9.44 -7.63
CA ASP A 36 3.51 -10.26 -6.54
C ASP A 36 4.04 -9.85 -5.16
N MET A 37 4.93 -8.85 -5.07
CA MET A 37 5.54 -8.47 -3.78
C MET A 37 4.51 -7.99 -2.76
N TRP A 38 3.50 -7.23 -3.17
CA TRP A 38 2.47 -6.70 -2.28
C TRP A 38 1.59 -7.78 -1.63
N GLN A 39 1.54 -8.99 -2.19
CA GLN A 39 0.78 -10.11 -1.65
C GLN A 39 1.53 -10.89 -0.58
N LYS A 40 2.82 -10.61 -0.40
CA LYS A 40 3.65 -11.27 0.62
C LYS A 40 3.47 -10.58 1.97
N GLU A 41 3.71 -11.33 3.03
CA GLU A 41 3.82 -10.76 4.37
C GLU A 41 5.14 -9.98 4.52
N PRO A 42 5.14 -8.86 5.27
CA PRO A 42 4.00 -8.31 6.05
C PRO A 42 3.03 -7.43 5.22
N TYR A 43 3.35 -7.18 3.95
CA TYR A 43 2.70 -6.16 3.14
C TYR A 43 1.20 -6.40 2.94
N PHE A 44 0.80 -7.64 2.69
CA PHE A 44 -0.62 -7.96 2.50
C PHE A 44 -1.45 -7.64 3.74
N SER A 45 -0.98 -8.06 4.92
CA SER A 45 -1.64 -7.78 6.20
C SER A 45 -1.69 -6.28 6.50
N ASP A 46 -0.60 -5.56 6.23
CA ASP A 46 -0.52 -4.11 6.42
C ASP A 46 -1.51 -3.36 5.51
N LEU A 47 -1.58 -3.72 4.23
CA LEU A 47 -2.55 -3.14 3.28
C LEU A 47 -3.99 -3.34 3.75
N GLN A 48 -4.31 -4.54 4.25
CA GLN A 48 -5.63 -4.84 4.77
C GLN A 48 -5.94 -4.02 6.03
N ALA A 49 -4.97 -3.88 6.93
CA ALA A 49 -5.10 -3.06 8.13
C ALA A 49 -5.32 -1.58 7.78
N TRP A 50 -4.57 -1.05 6.81
CA TRP A 50 -4.74 0.33 6.35
C TRP A 50 -6.09 0.56 5.69
N ALA A 51 -6.59 -0.39 4.89
CA ALA A 51 -7.94 -0.31 4.33
C ALA A 51 -9.01 -0.28 5.43
N ASN A 52 -8.89 -1.15 6.43
CA ASN A 52 -9.83 -1.24 7.56
C ASN A 52 -9.84 0.03 8.43
N VAL A 53 -8.68 0.62 8.69
CA VAL A 53 -8.58 1.87 9.44
C VAL A 53 -9.08 3.04 8.59
N GLY A 54 -8.69 3.07 7.32
CA GLY A 54 -9.05 4.12 6.38
C GLY A 54 -10.56 4.26 6.22
N ASP A 55 -11.26 3.15 6.05
CA ASP A 55 -12.73 3.12 5.88
C ASP A 55 -13.46 3.84 7.02
N ARG A 56 -13.02 3.63 8.26
CA ARG A 56 -13.60 4.26 9.47
C ARG A 56 -13.41 5.77 9.52
N ILE A 57 -12.44 6.30 8.79
CA ILE A 57 -12.09 7.73 8.77
C ILE A 57 -12.30 8.38 7.38
N GLY A 58 -12.99 7.68 6.47
CA GLY A 58 -13.26 8.18 5.12
C GLY A 58 -12.04 8.23 4.19
N LYS A 59 -10.98 7.48 4.51
CA LYS A 59 -9.81 7.23 3.65
C LYS A 59 -9.92 5.87 2.95
N TYR A 60 -9.13 5.66 1.89
CA TYR A 60 -9.09 4.40 1.16
C TYR A 60 -7.71 4.13 0.56
N VAL A 61 -7.41 2.87 0.26
CA VAL A 61 -6.11 2.42 -0.27
C VAL A 61 -6.27 2.01 -1.74
N ILE A 62 -5.45 2.60 -2.61
CA ILE A 62 -5.35 2.22 -4.03
C ILE A 62 -3.94 1.70 -4.31
N LEU A 63 -3.88 0.50 -4.89
CA LEU A 63 -2.67 -0.15 -5.37
C LEU A 63 -2.60 -0.05 -6.89
N PHE A 64 -1.45 0.39 -7.38
CA PHE A 64 -1.09 0.41 -8.79
C PHE A 64 0.03 -0.60 -9.02
N CYS A 65 -0.13 -1.47 -10.02
CA CYS A 65 0.89 -2.42 -10.45
C CYS A 65 0.98 -2.38 -11.97
N GLY A 66 1.93 -1.61 -12.50
CA GLY A 66 1.94 -1.26 -13.93
C GLY A 66 0.65 -0.54 -14.31
N ASP A 67 -0.11 -1.12 -15.23
CA ASP A 67 -1.41 -0.60 -15.69
C ASP A 67 -2.61 -1.13 -14.86
N GLU A 68 -2.38 -2.10 -13.96
CA GLU A 68 -3.44 -2.61 -13.09
C GLU A 68 -3.66 -1.64 -11.91
N VAL A 69 -4.93 -1.29 -11.68
CA VAL A 69 -5.35 -0.48 -10.53
C VAL A 69 -6.34 -1.28 -9.70
N ARG A 70 -6.07 -1.37 -8.40
CA ARG A 70 -6.88 -2.11 -7.44
C ARG A 70 -7.15 -1.28 -6.20
N LYS A 71 -8.42 -1.14 -5.82
CA LYS A 71 -8.77 -0.70 -4.47
C LYS A 71 -8.65 -1.88 -3.52
N ILE A 72 -7.92 -1.70 -2.43
CA ILE A 72 -7.90 -2.70 -1.36
C ILE A 72 -9.17 -2.50 -0.54
N GLU A 73 -10.07 -3.48 -0.59
CA GLU A 73 -11.32 -3.41 0.14
C GLU A 73 -11.10 -3.76 1.62
N PRO A 74 -11.73 -3.04 2.56
CA PRO A 74 -11.75 -3.44 3.96
C PRO A 74 -12.49 -4.78 4.13
N VAL A 75 -12.13 -5.54 5.16
CA VAL A 75 -12.72 -6.85 5.54
C VAL A 75 -13.34 -6.84 6.92
#